data_AF-A0A7K8GZA2-F1
#
_entry.id   AF-A0A7K8GZA2-F1
#
_cell.length_a   1.000
_cell.length_b   1.000
_cell.length_c   1.000
_cell.angle_alpha   90.00
_cell.angle_beta   90.00
_cell.angle_gamma   90.00
#
_symmetry.space_group_name_H-M   'P 1'
#
loop_
_entity.id
_entity.type
_entity.pdbx_description
1 polymer ?
#
loop_
_entity_poly.entity_id
_entity_poly.type
_entity_poly.pdbx_seq_one_letter_code
_entity_poly.pdbx_strand_id
1 'polypeptide(L)'
;PLAEFDLRDVAYRVRSPTSHELELPPAGSGTAGTEGTAGTAGTAGTVALRFPEEREAQQWWTVLSSSLREARRGGTGTRGQRWGH
;
A
#
# COMPACT_ATOMS: atom_id res chain seq x y z
N PRO A 1 -14.82 -8.06 -5.10
CA PRO A 1 -14.60 -6.63 -4.75
C PRO A 1 -13.09 -6.38 -4.64
N LEU A 2 -12.59 -5.26 -5.16
CA LEU A 2 -11.18 -4.88 -5.08
C LEU A 2 -11.06 -3.78 -4.01
N ALA A 3 -10.12 -3.91 -3.08
CA ALA A 3 -9.82 -2.87 -2.09
C ALA A 3 -8.62 -2.05 -2.61
N GLU A 4 -8.79 -0.74 -2.71
CA GLU A 4 -7.78 0.19 -3.21
C GLU A 4 -7.23 1.03 -2.06
N PHE A 5 -5.91 1.07 -1.93
CA PHE A 5 -5.21 1.82 -0.90
C PHE A 5 -4.16 2.72 -1.54
N ASP A 6 -3.95 3.90 -0.95
CA ASP A 6 -2.84 4.75 -1.35
C ASP A 6 -1.53 4.10 -0.92
N LEU A 7 -0.60 3.98 -1.88
CA LEU A 7 0.71 3.39 -1.61
C LEU A 7 1.48 4.16 -0.53
N ARG A 8 1.22 5.45 -0.33
CA ARG A 8 1.90 6.23 0.72
C ARG A 8 1.49 5.80 2.14
N ASP A 9 0.28 5.27 2.29
CA ASP A 9 -0.34 4.96 3.58
C ASP A 9 -0.15 3.49 3.98
N VAL A 10 0.41 2.66 3.09
CA VAL A 10 0.76 1.27 3.38
C VAL A 10 2.22 1.13 3.80
N ALA A 11 2.48 0.18 4.70
CA ALA A 11 3.83 -0.21 5.09
C ALA A 11 4.10 -1.66 4.68
N TYR A 12 5.35 -1.96 4.33
CA TYR A 12 5.76 -3.28 3.89
C TYR A 12 6.87 -3.84 4.76
N ARG A 13 6.74 -5.09 5.18
CA ARG A 13 7.68 -5.79 6.06
C ARG A 13 8.03 -7.16 5.49
N VAL A 14 9.31 -7.41 5.30
CA VAL A 14 9.83 -8.73 4.93
C VAL A 14 10.00 -9.54 6.21
N ARG A 15 9.30 -10.69 6.32
CA ARG A 15 9.38 -11.57 7.50
C ARG A 15 10.33 -12.73 7.26
N SER A 16 10.33 -13.26 6.04
CA SER A 16 11.19 -14.33 5.57
C SER A 16 11.37 -14.20 4.05
N PRO A 17 12.31 -14.94 3.42
CA PRO A 17 12.59 -14.76 2.01
C PRO A 17 11.42 -15.07 1.06
N THR A 18 10.42 -15.81 1.52
CA THR A 18 9.19 -16.15 0.77
C THR A 18 7.92 -15.68 1.46
N SER A 19 8.02 -14.94 2.56
CA SER A 19 6.86 -14.51 3.37
C SER A 19 7.01 -13.06 3.79
N HIS A 20 6.15 -12.22 3.26
CA HIS A 20 6.14 -10.79 3.53
C HIS A 20 4.79 -10.36 4.11
N GLU A 21 4.73 -9.18 4.69
CA GLU A 21 3.54 -8.60 5.32
C GLU A 21 3.35 -7.17 4.80
N LEU A 22 2.10 -6.82 4.48
CA LEU A 22 1.67 -5.48 4.12
C LEU A 22 0.74 -4.97 5.22
N GLU A 23 1.13 -3.90 5.88
CA GLU A 23 0.31 -3.21 6.87
C GLU A 23 -0.52 -2.16 6.15
N LEU A 24 -1.83 -2.35 6.17
CA LEU A 24 -2.82 -1.44 5.60
C LEU A 24 -3.24 -0.40 6.62
N PRO A 25 -3.53 0.83 6.18
CA PRO A 25 -4.08 1.85 7.06
C PRO A 25 -5.43 1.39 7.64
N PRO A 26 -5.82 1.91 8.81
CA PRO A 26 -7.13 1.61 9.38
C PRO A 26 -8.22 1.96 8.37
N ALA A 27 -9.18 1.05 8.19
CA ALA A 27 -10.30 1.24 7.28
C ALA A 27 -11.04 2.54 7.61
N GLY A 28 -10.94 3.54 6.72
CA GLY A 28 -11.49 4.88 6.93
C GLY A 28 -10.66 6.04 6.36
N SER A 29 -9.41 5.81 5.92
CA SER A 29 -8.56 6.84 5.30
C SER A 29 -8.63 6.91 3.76
N GLY A 30 -9.22 5.91 3.11
CA GLY A 30 -9.59 5.96 1.68
C GLY A 30 -11.02 6.47 1.52
N THR A 31 -11.30 7.25 0.46
CA THR A 31 -12.64 7.80 0.17
C THR A 31 -13.71 6.73 0.30
N ALA A 32 -14.54 6.87 1.34
CA ALA A 32 -15.55 5.92 1.72
C ALA A 32 -16.54 5.68 0.57
N GLY A 33 -16.54 4.45 0.04
CA GLY A 33 -17.57 3.91 -0.83
C GLY A 33 -18.18 2.67 -0.18
N THR A 34 -19.08 2.92 0.78
CA THR A 34 -20.15 2.05 1.30
C THR A 34 -19.78 0.73 2.03
N GLU A 35 -20.44 0.58 3.18
CA GLU A 35 -20.38 -0.48 4.18
C GLU A 35 -20.77 -1.88 3.66
N GLY A 36 -20.12 -2.90 4.23
CA GLY A 36 -20.49 -4.31 4.11
C GLY A 36 -19.65 -5.20 5.04
N THR A 37 -20.21 -5.54 6.20
CA THR A 37 -19.72 -6.51 7.22
C THR A 37 -19.37 -7.86 6.54
N ALA A 38 -18.23 -8.52 6.78
CA ALA A 38 -17.72 -9.04 8.05
C ALA A 38 -16.20 -9.29 7.95
N GLY A 39 -15.39 -8.67 8.82
CA GLY A 39 -14.72 -9.39 9.90
C GLY A 39 -13.54 -8.57 10.44
N THR A 40 -13.70 -8.00 11.63
CA THR A 40 -12.79 -7.06 12.34
C THR A 40 -12.87 -5.61 11.87
N ALA A 41 -13.90 -4.90 12.36
CA ALA A 41 -14.00 -3.46 12.27
C ALA A 41 -12.80 -2.77 12.97
N GLY A 42 -12.19 -1.79 12.31
CA GLY A 42 -11.26 -0.83 12.93
C GLY A 42 -9.83 -1.30 13.20
N THR A 43 -9.42 -2.47 12.74
CA THR A 43 -8.01 -2.91 12.90
C THR A 43 -7.25 -2.60 11.63
N ALA A 44 -6.14 -1.86 11.74
CA ALA A 44 -5.13 -1.78 10.69
C ALA A 44 -4.87 -3.20 10.18
N GLY A 45 -5.23 -3.47 8.92
CA GLY A 45 -5.23 -4.83 8.40
C GLY A 45 -3.81 -5.22 8.02
N THR A 46 -3.24 -6.26 8.64
CA THR A 46 -2.00 -6.86 8.15
C THR A 46 -2.33 -7.95 7.14
N VAL A 47 -1.87 -7.80 5.91
CA VAL A 47 -2.00 -8.80 4.84
C VAL A 47 -0.70 -9.57 4.72
N ALA A 48 -0.75 -10.89 4.92
CA ALA A 48 0.39 -11.77 4.70
C ALA A 48 0.47 -12.18 3.22
N LEU A 49 1.60 -11.90 2.58
CA LEU A 49 1.91 -12.32 1.21
C LEU A 49 2.87 -13.52 1.28
N ARG A 50 2.47 -14.63 0.64
CA ARG A 50 3.31 -15.82 0.49
C ARG A 50 3.69 -16.00 -0.96
N PHE A 51 4.99 -16.16 -1.20
CA PHE A 51 5.57 -16.36 -2.51
C PHE A 51 6.05 -17.82 -2.64
N PRO A 52 5.87 -18.44 -3.81
CA PRO A 52 6.35 -19.80 -4.05
C PRO A 52 7.89 -19.87 -4.08
N GLU A 53 8.57 -18.81 -4.52
CA GLU A 53 10.02 -18.73 -4.60
C GLU A 53 10.54 -17.38 -4.07
N GLU A 54 11.75 -17.38 -3.51
CA GLU A 54 12.44 -16.17 -3.03
C GLU A 54 12.65 -15.15 -4.17
N ARG A 55 12.99 -15.64 -5.36
CA ARG A 55 13.20 -14.80 -6.55
C ARG A 55 11.96 -13.96 -6.89
N GLU A 56 10.79 -14.57 -6.81
CA GLU A 56 9.52 -13.88 -7.09
C GLU A 56 9.22 -12.83 -6.02
N ALA A 57 9.47 -13.18 -4.75
CA ALA A 57 9.35 -12.28 -3.61
C ALA A 57 10.28 -11.04 -3.76
N GLN A 58 11.51 -11.26 -4.21
CA GLN A 58 12.50 -10.20 -4.48
C GLN A 58 12.12 -9.33 -5.67
N GLN A 59 11.63 -9.92 -6.77
CA GLN A 59 11.15 -9.18 -7.93
C GLN A 59 9.97 -8.28 -7.55
N TRP A 60 9.02 -8.84 -6.80
CA TRP A 60 7.86 -8.10 -6.32
C TRP A 60 8.27 -6.97 -5.37
N TRP A 61 9.18 -7.22 -4.43
CA TRP A 61 9.72 -6.18 -3.53
C TRP A 61 10.42 -5.05 -4.30
N THR A 62 11.17 -5.37 -5.35
CA THR A 62 11.87 -4.37 -6.17
C THR A 62 10.88 -3.42 -6.84
N VAL A 63 9.80 -3.96 -7.42
CA VAL A 63 8.73 -3.16 -8.03
C VAL A 63 7.99 -2.35 -6.98
N LEU A 64 7.51 -2.98 -5.90
CA LEU A 64 6.76 -2.29 -4.86
C LEU A 64 7.59 -1.18 -4.21
N SER A 65 8.86 -1.43 -3.88
CA SER A 65 9.71 -0.43 -3.22
C SER A 65 9.99 0.78 -4.11
N SER A 66 10.10 0.58 -5.43
CA SER A 66 10.16 1.67 -6.40
C SER A 66 8.87 2.48 -6.39
N SER A 67 7.71 1.83 -6.52
CA SER A 67 6.41 2.51 -6.50
C SER A 67 6.14 3.22 -5.17
N LEU A 68 6.50 2.60 -4.03
CA LEU A 68 6.35 3.16 -2.69
C LEU A 68 7.23 4.41 -2.52
N ARG A 69 8.47 4.35 -3.00
CA ARG A 69 9.38 5.51 -2.99
C ARG A 69 8.82 6.64 -3.82
N GLU A 70 8.30 6.36 -5.02
CA GLU A 70 7.77 7.40 -5.88
C GLU A 70 6.42 7.96 -5.41
N ALA A 71 5.54 7.13 -4.86
CA ALA A 71 4.31 7.58 -4.21
C ALA A 71 4.60 8.55 -3.04
N ARG A 72 5.63 8.23 -2.25
CA ARG A 72 6.10 9.12 -1.16
C ARG A 72 6.80 10.38 -1.68
N ARG A 73 7.50 10.30 -2.81
CA ARG A 73 8.14 11.46 -3.45
C ARG A 73 7.10 12.43 -4.05
N GLY A 74 6.00 11.90 -4.59
CA GLY A 74 4.94 12.67 -5.26
C GLY A 74 4.06 13.50 -4.33
N GLY A 75 4.17 13.35 -3.00
CA GLY A 75 3.34 14.02 -2.01
C GLY A 75 3.52 15.55 -1.89
N THR A 76 4.51 16.15 -2.56
CA THR A 76 4.84 17.58 -2.42
C THR A 76 4.82 18.37 -3.74
N GLY A 77 4.15 17.86 -4.80
CA GLY A 77 4.45 18.30 -6.16
C GLY A 77 3.34 18.91 -7.03
N THR A 78 2.06 19.00 -6.61
CA THR A 78 0.97 19.35 -7.56
C THR A 78 0.03 20.48 -7.15
N ARG A 79 0.34 21.28 -6.11
CA ARG A 79 -0.41 22.52 -5.79
C ARG A 79 0.34 23.82 -6.14
N GLY A 80 1.14 23.79 -7.20
CA GLY A 80 1.98 24.92 -7.60
C GLY A 80 2.12 25.15 -9.10
N GLN A 81 1.19 24.69 -9.95
CA GLN A 81 1.10 25.20 -11.31
C GLN A 81 0.29 26.51 -11.30
N ARG A 82 0.92 27.60 -10.86
CA ARG A 82 0.49 28.96 -11.20
C ARG A 82 1.28 29.41 -12.42
N TRP A 83 0.78 29.07 -13.61
CA TRP A 83 1.23 29.72 -14.84
C TRP A 83 0.74 31.17 -14.76
N GLY A 84 1.67 32.10 -14.53
CA GLY A 84 1.42 33.54 -14.57
C GLY A 84 1.58 34.04 -15.99
N HIS A 85 0.53 34.72 -16.45
CA HIS A 85 0.40 35.45 -17.71
C HIS A 85 1.52 36.47 -17.95
#